data_AF-A0A3D9ISY0-F1
#
_entry.id   AF-A0A3D9ISY0-F1
#
_cell.length_a   1.000
_cell.length_b   1.000
_cell.length_c   1.000
_cell.angle_alpha   90.00
_cell.angle_beta   90.00
_cell.angle_gamma   90.00
#
_symmetry.space_group_name_H-M   'P 1'
#
loop_
_entity.id
_entity.type
_entity.pdbx_description
1 polymer ?
#
loop_
_entity_poly.entity_id
_entity_poly.type
_entity_poly.pdbx_seq_one_letter_code
_entity_poly.pdbx_strand_id
1 'polypeptide(L)'
;MKKVTKVVLLFIAMLLTITCSLGNLETNVIAASRVKELHAEEIFHGVPGTTVIKNLRTNKTYAYNLQRSNQRFTPESSFKVPNALIGLEEHAVEDEYEVKRWDGVIREFEVWNQTIR
;
A
#
# COMPACT_ATOMS: atom_id res chain seq x y z
N MET A 1 51.10 5.24 -18.12
CA MET A 1 50.26 5.94 -17.11
C MET A 1 48.77 5.96 -17.47
N LYS A 2 48.35 6.45 -18.65
CA LYS A 2 46.92 6.53 -19.05
C LYS A 2 46.12 5.21 -19.04
N LYS A 3 46.74 4.06 -19.38
CA LYS A 3 46.08 2.73 -19.33
C LYS A 3 45.81 2.27 -17.89
N VAL A 4 46.75 2.50 -16.98
CA VAL A 4 46.61 2.16 -15.55
C VAL A 4 45.52 3.01 -14.91
N THR A 5 45.46 4.31 -15.23
CA THR A 5 44.38 5.20 -14.76
C THR A 5 43.00 4.75 -15.24
N LYS A 6 42.86 4.28 -16.49
CA LYS A 6 41.58 3.73 -16.99
C LYS A 6 41.17 2.44 -16.30
N VAL A 7 42.12 1.54 -16.01
CA VAL A 7 41.84 0.29 -15.29
C VAL A 7 41.41 0.57 -13.84
N VAL A 8 42.08 1.50 -13.17
CA VAL A 8 41.73 1.93 -11.80
C VAL A 8 40.34 2.58 -11.78
N LEU A 9 40.02 3.43 -12.77
CA LEU A 9 38.68 4.03 -12.90
C LEU A 9 37.59 2.99 -13.14
N LEU A 10 37.86 1.95 -13.94
CA LEU A 10 36.92 0.84 -14.17
C LEU A 10 36.67 0.02 -12.90
N PHE A 11 37.72 -0.23 -12.11
CA PHE A 11 37.60 -0.90 -10.82
C PHE A 11 36.79 -0.07 -9.81
N ILE A 12 37.02 1.24 -9.72
CA ILE A 12 36.26 2.14 -8.84
C ILE A 12 34.79 2.19 -9.26
N ALA A 13 34.50 2.28 -10.55
CA ALA A 13 33.12 2.27 -11.06
C ALA A 13 32.40 0.94 -10.76
N MET A 14 33.10 -0.19 -10.87
CA MET A 14 32.58 -1.52 -10.52
C MET A 14 32.33 -1.68 -9.01
N LEU A 15 33.20 -1.12 -8.16
CA LEU A 15 33.00 -1.08 -6.72
C LEU A 15 31.78 -0.23 -6.33
N LEU A 16 31.57 0.92 -6.98
CA LEU A 16 30.40 1.78 -6.73
C LEU A 16 29.07 1.10 -7.09
N THR A 17 29.03 0.33 -8.18
CA THR A 17 27.80 -0.35 -8.62
C THR A 17 27.44 -1.54 -7.70
N ILE A 18 28.44 -2.23 -7.15
CA ILE A 18 28.23 -3.33 -6.18
C ILE A 18 27.68 -2.78 -4.84
N THR A 19 28.19 -1.65 -4.35
CA THR A 19 27.68 -1.05 -3.09
C THR A 19 26.22 -0.60 -3.19
N CYS A 20 25.78 -0.11 -4.35
CA CYS A 20 24.40 0.33 -4.56
C CYS A 20 23.42 -0.85 -4.62
N SER A 21 23.86 -2.02 -5.10
CA SER A 21 23.03 -3.22 -5.20
C SER A 21 22.92 -4.01 -3.89
N LEU A 22 23.96 -4.01 -3.05
CA LEU A 22 23.92 -4.64 -1.72
C LEU A 22 22.94 -3.93 -0.75
N GLY A 23 22.90 -2.60 -0.75
CA GLY A 23 21.98 -1.84 0.11
C GLY A 23 20.50 -2.11 -0.17
N ASN A 24 20.14 -2.37 -1.44
CA ASN A 24 18.77 -2.72 -1.84
C ASN A 24 18.37 -4.14 -1.41
N LEU A 25 19.32 -5.06 -1.23
CA LEU A 25 19.04 -6.44 -0.82
C LEU A 25 18.72 -6.53 0.67
N GLU A 26 19.50 -5.85 1.53
CA GLU A 26 19.29 -5.84 2.98
C GLU A 26 17.93 -5.26 3.36
N THR A 27 17.50 -4.17 2.72
CA THR A 27 16.19 -3.54 2.99
C THR A 27 15.02 -4.46 2.65
N ASN A 28 15.10 -5.20 1.54
CA ASN A 28 14.04 -6.13 1.13
C ASN A 28 13.97 -7.37 2.03
N VAL A 29 15.13 -7.91 2.44
CA VAL A 29 15.20 -9.04 3.37
C VAL A 29 14.66 -8.64 4.74
N ILE A 30 15.01 -7.47 5.27
CA ILE A 30 14.51 -6.99 6.58
C ILE A 30 13.01 -6.68 6.52
N ALA A 31 12.51 -6.13 5.41
CA ALA A 31 11.07 -5.90 5.23
C ALA A 31 10.30 -7.23 5.19
N ALA A 32 10.79 -8.22 4.44
CA ALA A 32 10.21 -9.57 4.41
C ALA A 32 10.32 -10.29 5.76
N SER A 33 11.43 -10.13 6.50
CA SER A 33 11.64 -10.78 7.81
C SER A 33 10.69 -10.28 8.91
N ARG A 34 10.06 -9.11 8.71
CA ARG A 34 9.10 -8.52 9.66
C ARG A 34 7.67 -8.98 9.43
N VAL A 35 7.40 -9.67 8.33
CA VAL A 35 6.11 -10.26 8.02
C VAL A 35 6.14 -11.71 8.46
N LYS A 36 5.23 -12.06 9.37
CA LYS A 36 5.00 -13.43 9.81
C LYS A 36 3.85 -14.02 9.01
N GLU A 37 4.00 -15.27 8.57
CA GLU A 37 2.89 -16.01 7.98
C GLU A 37 1.76 -16.12 9.01
N LEU A 38 0.53 -15.90 8.56
CA LEU A 38 -0.69 -16.06 9.33
C LEU A 38 -1.46 -17.27 8.78
N HIS A 39 -1.71 -18.25 9.63
CA HIS A 39 -2.57 -19.39 9.29
C HIS A 39 -4.03 -18.95 9.38
N ALA A 40 -4.63 -18.73 8.22
CA ALA A 40 -5.98 -18.18 8.08
C ALA A 40 -6.77 -18.88 6.97
N GLU A 41 -6.28 -19.99 6.43
CA GLU A 41 -6.88 -20.71 5.30
C GLU A 41 -8.37 -21.02 5.54
N GLU A 42 -8.69 -21.49 6.75
CA GLU A 42 -10.05 -21.90 7.14
C GLU A 42 -11.06 -20.74 7.11
N ILE A 43 -10.65 -19.53 7.51
CA ILE A 43 -11.56 -18.37 7.56
C ILE A 43 -11.93 -17.84 6.17
N PHE A 44 -11.14 -18.20 5.14
CA PHE A 44 -11.45 -17.83 3.77
C PHE A 44 -12.41 -18.81 3.11
N HIS A 45 -12.73 -19.96 3.71
CA HIS A 45 -13.69 -20.96 3.17
C HIS A 45 -13.44 -21.31 1.69
N GLY A 46 -12.18 -21.41 1.27
CA GLY A 46 -11.79 -21.70 -0.12
C GLY A 46 -11.85 -20.50 -1.08
N VAL A 47 -12.25 -19.31 -0.62
CA VAL A 47 -12.25 -18.08 -1.40
C VAL A 47 -10.81 -17.59 -1.60
N PRO A 48 -10.37 -17.30 -2.84
CA PRO A 48 -9.03 -16.74 -3.09
C PRO A 48 -8.87 -15.34 -2.49
N GLY A 49 -8.20 -15.25 -1.34
CA GLY A 49 -8.04 -14.01 -0.60
C GLY A 49 -6.68 -13.88 0.10
N THR A 50 -6.48 -12.72 0.73
CA THR A 50 -5.31 -12.38 1.53
C THR A 50 -5.76 -11.50 2.68
N THR A 51 -5.05 -11.57 3.80
CA THR A 51 -5.26 -10.70 4.98
C THR A 51 -3.91 -10.21 5.44
N VAL A 52 -3.82 -8.94 5.84
CA VAL A 52 -2.62 -8.35 6.43
C VAL A 52 -3.02 -7.62 7.71
N ILE A 53 -2.34 -7.94 8.82
CA ILE A 53 -2.57 -7.34 10.14
C ILE A 53 -1.28 -6.72 10.64
N LYS A 54 -1.31 -5.44 10.99
CA LYS A 54 -0.19 -4.73 11.60
C LYS A 54 -0.46 -4.49 13.08
N ASN A 55 0.36 -5.07 13.95
CA ASN A 55 0.35 -4.73 15.37
C ASN A 55 1.20 -3.48 15.59
N LEU A 56 0.55 -2.34 15.88
CA LEU A 56 1.23 -1.05 16.04
C LEU A 56 2.16 -0.99 17.28
N ARG A 57 1.83 -1.71 18.36
CA ARG A 57 2.63 -1.72 19.61
C ARG A 57 3.96 -2.45 19.42
N THR A 58 3.94 -3.57 18.71
CA THR A 58 5.11 -4.44 18.53
C THR A 58 5.79 -4.25 17.18
N ASN A 59 5.21 -3.44 16.31
CA ASN A 59 5.63 -3.23 14.92
C ASN A 59 5.71 -4.54 14.09
N LYS A 60 5.04 -5.62 14.52
CA LYS A 60 4.99 -6.90 13.78
C LYS A 60 3.85 -6.88 12.77
N THR A 61 4.13 -7.40 11.57
CA THR A 61 3.12 -7.62 10.54
C THR A 61 2.85 -9.10 10.41
N TYR A 62 1.59 -9.47 10.23
CA TYR A 62 1.14 -10.82 9.97
C TYR A 62 0.40 -10.83 8.64
N ALA A 63 0.68 -11.79 7.76
CA ALA A 63 0.04 -11.87 6.46
C ALA A 63 -0.32 -13.31 6.12
N TYR A 64 -1.51 -13.51 5.58
CA TYR A 64 -1.93 -14.74 4.93
C TYR A 64 -1.90 -14.54 3.41
N ASN A 65 -1.33 -15.49 2.66
CA ASN A 65 -1.17 -15.39 1.21
C ASN A 65 -0.36 -14.13 0.81
N LEU A 66 0.90 -14.09 1.26
CA LEU A 66 1.81 -12.96 1.06
C LEU A 66 1.96 -12.58 -0.42
N GLN A 67 1.97 -13.57 -1.32
CA GLN A 67 2.06 -13.32 -2.77
C GLN A 67 0.89 -12.46 -3.25
N ARG A 68 -0.36 -12.82 -2.91
CA ARG A 68 -1.55 -12.04 -3.28
C ARG A 68 -1.61 -10.68 -2.58
N SER A 69 -1.10 -10.57 -1.35
CA SER A 69 -1.04 -9.28 -0.63
C SER A 69 -0.21 -8.22 -1.34
N ASN A 70 0.77 -8.64 -2.16
CA ASN A 70 1.62 -7.74 -2.94
C ASN A 70 1.05 -7.43 -4.34
N GLN A 71 -0.07 -8.03 -4.72
CA GLN A 71 -0.77 -7.72 -5.96
C GLN A 71 -1.65 -6.47 -5.78
N ARG A 72 -1.58 -5.54 -6.72
CA ARG A 72 -2.43 -4.33 -6.72
C ARG A 72 -3.80 -4.66 -7.30
N PHE A 73 -4.85 -4.11 -6.69
CA PHE A 73 -6.23 -4.16 -7.15
C PHE A 73 -6.82 -2.75 -7.21
N THR A 74 -7.96 -2.58 -7.89
CA THR A 74 -8.76 -1.37 -7.76
C THR A 74 -9.25 -1.24 -6.32
N PRO A 75 -9.13 -0.06 -5.68
CA PRO A 75 -9.54 0.10 -4.29
C PRO A 75 -11.07 0.13 -4.10
N GLU A 76 -11.82 0.34 -5.19
CA GLU A 76 -13.27 0.55 -5.14
C GLU A 76 -13.65 1.58 -4.07
N SER A 77 -14.69 1.30 -3.28
CA SER A 77 -15.13 2.19 -2.20
C SER A 77 -14.12 2.38 -1.06
N SER A 78 -13.04 1.58 -0.94
CA SER A 78 -11.99 1.85 0.06
C SER A 78 -11.23 3.15 -0.22
N PHE A 79 -11.25 3.65 -1.46
CA PHE A 79 -10.70 4.96 -1.83
C PHE A 79 -11.46 6.14 -1.20
N LYS A 80 -12.65 5.92 -0.62
CA LYS A 80 -13.36 6.97 0.10
C LYS A 80 -12.56 7.52 1.29
N VAL A 81 -11.68 6.71 1.91
CA VAL A 81 -10.81 7.16 3.00
C VAL A 81 -9.84 8.27 2.54
N PRO A 82 -8.95 8.06 1.54
CA PRO A 82 -8.10 9.14 1.04
C PRO A 82 -8.90 10.27 0.41
N ASN A 83 -10.03 9.99 -0.27
CA ASN A 83 -10.86 11.04 -0.85
C ASN A 83 -11.43 12.00 0.22
N ALA A 84 -11.86 11.48 1.37
CA ALA A 84 -12.32 12.29 2.49
C ALA A 84 -11.18 13.12 3.10
N LEU A 85 -10.00 12.52 3.30
CA LEU A 85 -8.83 13.25 3.82
C LEU A 85 -8.42 14.41 2.89
N ILE A 86 -8.39 14.17 1.58
CA ILE A 86 -8.10 15.22 0.58
C ILE A 86 -9.19 16.30 0.63
N GLY A 87 -10.47 15.90 0.68
CA GLY A 87 -11.58 16.84 0.72
C GLY A 87 -11.54 17.77 1.94
N LEU A 88 -11.14 17.25 3.11
CA LEU A 88 -10.99 18.04 4.33
C LEU A 88 -9.77 18.98 4.25
N GLU A 89 -8.62 18.48 3.79
CA GLU A 89 -7.38 19.28 3.67
C GLU A 89 -7.54 20.45 2.67
N GLU A 90 -8.20 20.19 1.54
CA GLU A 90 -8.43 21.18 0.49
C GLU A 90 -9.69 22.03 0.72
N HIS A 91 -10.35 21.89 1.88
CA HIS A 91 -11.60 22.57 2.22
C HIS A 91 -12.73 22.39 1.17
N ALA A 92 -12.74 21.26 0.47
CA ALA A 92 -13.82 20.89 -0.44
C ALA A 92 -15.07 20.39 0.30
N VAL A 93 -14.92 20.03 1.58
CA VAL A 93 -15.97 19.78 2.57
C VAL A 93 -15.55 20.36 3.91
N GLU A 94 -16.51 20.82 4.72
CA GLU A 94 -16.20 21.40 6.04
C GLU A 94 -15.86 20.32 7.08
N ASP A 95 -16.74 19.33 7.22
CA ASP A 95 -16.65 18.28 8.23
C ASP A 95 -17.49 17.04 7.84
N GLU A 96 -17.72 16.13 8.80
CA GLU A 96 -18.56 14.95 8.61
C GLU A 96 -20.07 15.24 8.49
N TYR A 97 -20.52 16.46 8.81
CA TYR A 97 -21.90 16.93 8.76
C TYR A 97 -22.22 17.74 7.50
N GLU A 98 -21.26 17.87 6.57
CA GLU A 98 -21.42 18.53 5.29
C GLU A 98 -22.62 17.96 4.51
N VAL A 99 -23.69 18.75 4.40
CA VAL A 99 -24.92 18.33 3.73
C VAL A 99 -24.78 18.40 2.21
N LYS A 100 -24.92 17.25 1.54
CA LYS A 100 -24.99 17.17 0.07
C LYS A 100 -26.43 16.88 -0.36
N ARG A 101 -27.06 17.90 -0.95
CA ARG A 101 -28.45 17.80 -1.43
C ARG A 101 -28.55 16.79 -2.57
N TRP A 102 -29.56 15.95 -2.50
CA TRP A 102 -29.88 15.03 -3.57
C TRP A 102 -30.38 15.77 -4.80
N ASP A 103 -29.94 15.33 -5.97
CA ASP A 103 -30.25 15.90 -7.28
C ASP A 103 -31.58 15.43 -7.88
N GLY A 104 -32.31 14.54 -7.17
CA GLY A 104 -33.57 13.97 -7.66
C GLY A 104 -33.39 12.79 -8.62
N VAL A 105 -32.15 12.40 -8.94
CA VAL A 105 -31.88 11.26 -9.82
C VAL A 105 -31.93 9.95 -9.02
N ILE A 106 -32.81 9.05 -9.43
CA ILE A 106 -32.95 7.71 -8.84
C ILE A 106 -31.75 6.84 -9.21
N ARG A 107 -31.12 6.26 -8.19
CA ARG A 107 -29.96 5.37 -8.27
C ARG A 107 -30.33 3.97 -7.75
N GLU A 108 -29.41 3.03 -7.95
CA GLU A 108 -29.58 1.60 -7.68
C GLU A 108 -29.98 1.30 -6.23
N PHE A 109 -29.36 1.97 -5.26
CA PHE A 109 -29.67 1.75 -3.84
C PHE A 109 -30.58 2.84 -3.33
N GLU A 110 -31.71 2.44 -2.73
CA GLU A 110 -32.72 3.37 -2.23
C GLU A 110 -32.15 4.37 -1.21
N VAL A 111 -31.18 3.93 -0.40
CA VAL A 111 -30.51 4.79 0.59
C VAL A 111 -29.73 5.95 -0.05
N TRP A 112 -29.43 5.91 -1.35
CA TRP A 112 -28.77 7.00 -2.09
C TRP A 112 -29.76 8.02 -2.67
N ASN A 113 -31.06 7.73 -2.66
CA ASN A 113 -32.11 8.56 -3.25
C ASN A 113 -32.64 9.61 -2.26
N GLN A 114 -31.75 10.22 -1.49
CA GLN A 114 -32.07 11.18 -0.45
C GLN A 114 -30.90 12.13 -0.18
N THR A 115 -31.20 13.30 0.39
CA THR A 115 -30.15 14.22 0.85
C THR A 115 -29.36 13.58 1.98
N ILE A 116 -28.05 13.51 1.84
CA ILE A 116 -27.16 12.99 2.88
C ILE A 116 -26.90 14.13 3.87
N ARG A 117 -27.10 13.83 5.16
CA ARG A 117 -26.87 14.70 6.32
C ARG A 117 -25.87 14.04 7.25
#